data_AF-A0A1H8XSC2-F1
#
_entry.id   AF-A0A1H8XSC2-F1
#
_cell.length_a   1.000
_cell.length_b   1.000
_cell.length_c   1.000
_cell.angle_alpha   90.00
_cell.angle_beta   90.00
_cell.angle_gamma   90.00
#
_symmetry.space_group_name_H-M   'P 1'
#
loop_
_entity.id
_entity.type
_entity.pdbx_description
1 polymer ?
#
loop_
_entity_poly.entity_id
_entity_poly.type
_entity_poly.pdbx_seq_one_letter_code
_entity_poly.pdbx_strand_id
1 'polypeptide(L)'
;MPSLKLSLLVSYLALATSAARAEPPWADDCGKPEKAPLLAQGCTVLDNFMTAFNAGEPKAWAATLNFPHVRLAGNEVQVWSTAEEYARQNDVRELGKSGWSRSRWDWRRLVQQSPDKLHFLVQFTRFSADNKLIGSYESLYIVTRKDGHWGVQARSSYAGVAVKGSAF
;
A
#
# COMPACT_ATOMS: atom_id res chain seq x y z
N MET A 1 44.30 -1.30 56.95
CA MET A 1 44.38 -0.73 55.59
C MET A 1 43.80 -1.76 54.61
N PRO A 2 42.54 -1.64 54.18
CA PRO A 2 41.99 -2.54 53.17
C PRO A 2 42.12 -1.94 51.77
N SER A 3 42.61 -2.76 50.84
CA SER A 3 42.79 -2.45 49.42
C SER A 3 41.45 -2.31 48.69
N LEU A 4 41.23 -1.17 48.05
CA LEU A 4 40.09 -0.91 47.17
C LEU A 4 40.29 -1.69 45.86
N LYS A 5 39.46 -2.71 45.61
CA LYS A 5 39.40 -3.37 44.29
C LYS A 5 38.43 -2.59 43.40
N LEU A 6 38.97 -1.91 42.40
CA LEU A 6 38.23 -1.17 41.38
C LEU A 6 37.73 -2.16 40.33
N SER A 7 36.44 -2.52 40.38
CA SER A 7 35.79 -3.28 39.29
C SER A 7 35.48 -2.35 38.13
N LEU A 8 36.19 -2.51 37.02
CA LEU A 8 35.83 -1.91 35.73
C LEU A 8 34.63 -2.67 35.15
N LEU A 9 33.45 -2.06 35.18
CA LEU A 9 32.33 -2.47 34.33
C LEU A 9 32.62 -2.05 32.90
N VAL A 10 32.98 -3.00 32.04
CA VAL A 10 33.01 -2.80 30.59
C VAL A 10 31.57 -2.91 30.09
N SER A 11 30.90 -1.77 29.91
CA SER A 11 29.59 -1.69 29.27
C SER A 11 29.77 -1.98 27.78
N TYR A 12 29.42 -3.20 27.34
CA TYR A 12 29.24 -3.48 25.92
C TYR A 12 27.96 -2.79 25.44
N LEU A 13 28.10 -1.57 24.91
CA LEU A 13 27.06 -0.96 24.11
C LEU A 13 27.05 -1.68 22.76
N ALA A 14 26.23 -2.73 22.65
CA ALA A 14 25.93 -3.32 21.36
C ALA A 14 25.21 -2.26 20.53
N LEU A 15 25.92 -1.58 19.63
CA LEU A 15 25.29 -0.87 18.53
C LEU A 15 24.55 -1.91 17.71
N ALA A 16 23.25 -2.06 17.95
CA ALA A 16 22.35 -2.65 17.00
C ALA A 16 22.33 -1.71 15.80
N THR A 17 23.25 -1.91 14.87
CA THR A 17 23.13 -1.38 13.53
C THR A 17 21.89 -2.03 12.93
N SER A 18 20.76 -1.35 13.06
CA SER A 18 19.63 -1.57 12.17
C SER A 18 20.07 -1.09 10.79
N ALA A 19 20.86 -1.92 10.12
CA ALA A 19 20.88 -1.90 8.68
C ALA A 19 19.46 -2.29 8.28
N ALA A 20 18.65 -1.28 7.95
CA ALA A 20 17.47 -1.50 7.13
C ALA A 20 17.92 -2.44 6.00
N ARG A 21 17.42 -3.68 6.01
CA ARG A 21 17.57 -4.54 4.86
C ARG A 21 16.80 -3.86 3.75
N ALA A 22 17.48 -3.03 2.97
CA ALA A 22 17.06 -2.73 1.63
C ALA A 22 17.11 -4.05 0.87
N GLU A 23 16.02 -4.82 0.94
CA GLU A 23 15.84 -5.90 -0.02
C GLU A 23 15.84 -5.24 -1.41
N PRO A 24 16.55 -5.80 -2.40
CA PRO A 24 16.54 -5.27 -3.76
C PRO A 24 15.08 -5.18 -4.25
N PRO A 25 14.74 -4.27 -5.18
CA PRO A 25 13.35 -4.12 -5.62
C PRO A 25 12.82 -5.51 -6.00
N TRP A 26 11.77 -5.96 -5.32
CA TRP A 26 11.21 -7.28 -5.57
C TRP A 26 10.81 -7.38 -7.04
N ALA A 27 10.91 -8.59 -7.60
CA ALA A 27 10.26 -8.86 -8.87
C ALA A 27 8.74 -8.61 -8.72
N ASP A 28 8.12 -8.09 -9.76
CA ASP A 28 6.66 -7.98 -9.81
C ASP A 28 6.06 -9.36 -10.12
N ASP A 29 5.49 -10.04 -9.11
CA ASP A 29 4.85 -11.35 -9.27
C ASP A 29 3.71 -11.27 -10.30
N CYS A 30 3.08 -10.10 -10.43
CA CYS A 30 2.02 -9.85 -11.39
C CYS A 30 2.50 -9.64 -12.84
N GLY A 31 3.82 -9.65 -13.10
CA GLY A 31 4.34 -9.58 -14.46
C GLY A 31 4.06 -10.85 -15.29
N LYS A 32 3.88 -12.02 -14.64
CA LYS A 32 3.60 -13.32 -15.27
C LYS A 32 2.76 -14.24 -14.38
N PRO A 33 1.49 -13.91 -14.05
CA PRO A 33 0.74 -14.59 -13.00
C PRO A 33 0.07 -15.91 -13.43
N GLU A 34 0.18 -16.28 -14.71
CA GLU A 34 -0.65 -17.29 -15.39
C GLU A 34 -0.68 -18.69 -14.75
N LYS A 35 0.37 -19.06 -14.02
CA LYS A 35 0.48 -20.39 -13.39
C LYS A 35 -0.06 -20.46 -11.95
N ALA A 36 -0.53 -19.34 -11.40
CA ALA A 36 -1.00 -19.24 -10.02
C ALA A 36 -2.37 -18.52 -9.98
N PRO A 37 -3.50 -19.24 -9.97
CA PRO A 37 -4.83 -18.64 -10.14
C PRO A 37 -5.18 -17.56 -9.12
N LEU A 38 -4.82 -17.74 -7.84
CA LEU A 38 -5.06 -16.74 -6.79
C LEU A 38 -4.18 -15.49 -6.98
N LEU A 39 -2.93 -15.66 -7.39
CA LEU A 39 -2.06 -14.54 -7.77
C LEU A 39 -2.68 -13.79 -8.95
N ALA A 40 -3.06 -14.47 -10.02
CA ALA A 40 -3.70 -13.86 -11.19
C ALA A 40 -4.96 -13.08 -10.79
N GLN A 41 -5.82 -13.66 -9.95
CA GLN A 41 -7.02 -13.00 -9.45
C GLN A 41 -6.70 -11.72 -8.66
N GLY A 42 -5.71 -11.78 -7.75
CA GLY A 42 -5.26 -10.61 -6.99
C GLY A 42 -4.64 -9.53 -7.89
N CYS A 43 -3.81 -9.93 -8.85
CA CYS A 43 -3.22 -9.01 -9.83
C CYS A 43 -4.28 -8.29 -10.65
N THR A 44 -5.32 -8.99 -11.13
CA THR A 44 -6.45 -8.37 -11.84
C THR A 44 -7.16 -7.33 -10.97
N VAL A 45 -7.40 -7.60 -9.68
CA VAL A 45 -7.99 -6.61 -8.76
C VAL A 45 -7.10 -5.38 -8.65
N LEU A 46 -5.80 -5.56 -8.47
CA LEU A 46 -4.84 -4.46 -8.31
C LEU A 46 -4.64 -3.65 -9.61
N ASP A 47 -4.72 -4.27 -10.78
CA ASP A 47 -4.69 -3.59 -12.07
C ASP A 47 -5.95 -2.76 -12.30
N ASN A 48 -7.12 -3.32 -12.01
CA ASN A 48 -8.40 -2.59 -12.09
C ASN A 48 -8.40 -1.40 -11.11
N PHE A 49 -7.91 -1.61 -9.89
CA PHE A 49 -7.74 -0.55 -8.89
C PHE A 49 -6.87 0.60 -9.43
N MET A 50 -5.70 0.30 -9.99
CA MET A 50 -4.77 1.32 -10.47
C MET A 50 -5.33 2.05 -11.71
N THR A 51 -6.00 1.30 -12.59
CA THR A 51 -6.67 1.85 -13.78
C THR A 51 -7.77 2.82 -13.38
N ALA A 52 -8.65 2.42 -12.46
CA ALA A 52 -9.75 3.28 -12.00
C ALA A 52 -9.25 4.52 -11.24
N PHE A 53 -8.20 4.36 -10.42
CA PHE A 53 -7.55 5.49 -9.76
C PHE A 53 -6.98 6.50 -10.76
N ASN A 54 -6.22 6.02 -11.75
CA ASN A 54 -5.63 6.88 -12.78
C ASN A 54 -6.66 7.52 -13.71
N ALA A 55 -7.81 6.89 -13.92
CA ALA A 55 -8.91 7.48 -14.68
C ALA A 55 -9.57 8.66 -13.96
N GLY A 56 -9.32 8.82 -12.65
CA GLY A 56 -9.92 9.88 -11.85
C GLY A 56 -11.41 9.68 -11.60
N GLU A 57 -11.91 8.43 -11.68
CA GLU A 57 -13.33 8.07 -11.60
C GLU A 57 -13.67 7.45 -10.23
N PRO A 58 -14.19 8.22 -9.25
CA PRO A 58 -14.30 7.74 -7.86
C PRO A 58 -15.25 6.55 -7.69
N LYS A 59 -16.32 6.49 -8.52
CA LYS A 59 -17.27 5.37 -8.52
C LYS A 59 -16.62 4.09 -9.06
N ALA A 60 -15.87 4.20 -10.16
CA ALA A 60 -15.14 3.07 -10.71
C ALA A 60 -14.07 2.60 -9.71
N TRP A 61 -13.42 3.54 -9.01
CA TRP A 61 -12.43 3.19 -8.00
C TRP A 61 -13.07 2.47 -6.81
N ALA A 62 -14.19 2.98 -6.30
CA ALA A 62 -14.97 2.33 -5.23
C ALA A 62 -15.41 0.90 -5.60
N ALA A 63 -15.75 0.65 -6.87
CA ALA A 63 -16.15 -0.68 -7.35
C ALA A 63 -15.01 -1.72 -7.29
N THR A 64 -13.75 -1.30 -7.14
CA THR A 64 -12.60 -2.21 -6.97
C THR A 64 -12.37 -2.63 -5.52
N LEU A 65 -13.20 -2.16 -4.59
CA LEU A 65 -13.01 -2.30 -3.15
C LEU A 65 -14.07 -3.24 -2.54
N ASN A 66 -13.73 -3.79 -1.38
CA ASN A 66 -14.70 -4.39 -0.48
C ASN A 66 -14.94 -3.47 0.72
N PHE A 67 -16.19 -3.50 1.20
CA PHE A 67 -16.64 -2.63 2.28
C PHE A 67 -17.06 -3.42 3.54
N PRO A 68 -16.82 -2.91 4.76
CA PRO A 68 -16.20 -1.61 5.07
C PRO A 68 -14.71 -1.56 4.68
N HIS A 69 -14.29 -0.51 3.98
CA HIS A 69 -12.92 -0.36 3.49
C HIS A 69 -12.07 0.38 4.51
N VAL A 70 -10.86 -0.12 4.79
CA VAL A 70 -9.96 0.48 5.78
C VAL A 70 -8.71 1.04 5.11
N ARG A 71 -8.33 2.27 5.47
CA ARG A 71 -7.03 2.84 5.13
C ARG A 71 -6.30 3.25 6.39
N LEU A 72 -5.06 2.79 6.52
CA LEU A 72 -4.07 3.32 7.44
C LEU A 72 -3.04 4.15 6.63
N ALA A 73 -2.88 5.42 6.95
CA ALA A 73 -1.87 6.29 6.35
C ALA A 73 -1.19 7.09 7.46
N GLY A 74 0.10 6.85 7.68
CA GLY A 74 0.77 7.31 8.91
C GLY A 74 0.05 6.77 10.14
N ASN A 75 -0.38 7.65 11.03
CA ASN A 75 -1.14 7.30 12.25
C ASN A 75 -2.67 7.44 12.09
N GLU A 76 -3.14 7.77 10.88
CA GLU A 76 -4.57 8.00 10.62
C GLU A 76 -5.24 6.75 10.07
N VAL A 77 -6.28 6.28 10.78
CA VAL A 77 -7.17 5.21 10.33
C VAL A 77 -8.46 5.82 9.81
N GLN A 78 -8.76 5.57 8.55
CA GLN A 78 -10.01 5.96 7.90
C GLN A 78 -10.79 4.70 7.53
N VAL A 79 -12.11 4.74 7.75
CA VAL A 79 -13.02 3.64 7.43
C VAL A 79 -14.19 4.19 6.64
N TRP A 80 -14.47 3.60 5.48
CA TRP A 80 -15.68 3.88 4.70
C TRP A 80 -16.60 2.68 4.77
N SER A 81 -17.87 2.89 5.09
CA SER A 81 -18.84 1.80 5.24
C SER A 81 -19.44 1.35 3.90
N THR A 82 -19.49 2.24 2.90
CA THR A 82 -20.11 1.94 1.59
C THR A 82 -19.32 2.51 0.42
N ALA A 83 -19.63 2.01 -0.79
CA ALA A 83 -19.04 2.48 -2.03
C ALA A 83 -19.41 3.93 -2.35
N GLU A 84 -20.64 4.35 -2.05
CA GLU A 84 -21.13 5.71 -2.25
C GLU A 84 -20.38 6.69 -1.36
N GLU A 85 -20.17 6.32 -0.09
CA GLU A 85 -19.40 7.12 0.85
C GLU A 85 -17.95 7.29 0.37
N TYR A 86 -17.31 6.19 -0.04
CA TYR A 86 -15.96 6.23 -0.58
C TYR A 86 -15.88 7.13 -1.82
N ALA A 87 -16.74 6.91 -2.81
CA ALA A 87 -16.74 7.69 -4.05
C ALA A 87 -16.95 9.19 -3.81
N ARG A 88 -17.81 9.57 -2.84
CA ARG A 88 -18.05 10.97 -2.48
C ARG A 88 -16.83 11.66 -1.88
N GLN A 89 -16.04 10.94 -1.06
CA GLN A 89 -14.90 11.51 -0.35
C GLN A 89 -13.58 11.43 -1.14
N ASN A 90 -13.54 10.61 -2.19
CA ASN A 90 -12.32 10.25 -2.90
C ASN A 90 -12.31 10.77 -4.35
N ASP A 91 -12.57 12.06 -4.54
CA ASP A 91 -12.41 12.71 -5.84
C ASP A 91 -10.93 12.88 -6.20
N VAL A 92 -10.38 11.93 -6.95
CA VAL A 92 -8.95 11.90 -7.31
C VAL A 92 -8.51 13.15 -8.09
N ARG A 93 -9.42 13.91 -8.68
CA ARG A 93 -9.10 15.20 -9.33
C ARG A 93 -8.53 16.21 -8.33
N GLU A 94 -8.88 16.11 -7.04
CA GLU A 94 -8.29 16.91 -5.97
C GLU A 94 -6.80 16.60 -5.77
N LEU A 95 -6.38 15.34 -5.94
CA LEU A 95 -4.95 14.98 -5.94
C LEU A 95 -4.21 15.66 -7.09
N GLY A 96 -4.87 15.85 -8.24
CA GLY A 96 -4.30 16.54 -9.40
C GLY A 96 -3.80 17.95 -9.09
N LYS A 97 -4.38 18.64 -8.09
CA LYS A 97 -3.94 19.98 -7.65
C LYS A 97 -2.55 19.97 -7.02
N SER A 98 -2.04 18.81 -6.60
CA SER A 98 -0.66 18.63 -6.12
C SER A 98 0.38 18.47 -7.23
N GLY A 99 -0.05 18.48 -8.50
CA GLY A 99 0.80 18.19 -9.66
C GLY A 99 0.84 16.71 -10.04
N TRP A 100 0.08 15.85 -9.35
CA TRP A 100 -0.11 14.45 -9.72
C TRP A 100 -0.87 14.32 -11.05
N SER A 101 -0.46 13.36 -11.87
CA SER A 101 -1.15 12.98 -13.11
C SER A 101 -1.43 11.49 -13.21
N ARG A 102 -0.50 10.64 -12.78
CA ARG A 102 -0.68 9.18 -12.82
C ARG A 102 0.13 8.46 -11.75
N SER A 103 -0.30 7.25 -11.46
CA SER A 103 0.43 6.28 -10.67
C SER A 103 0.69 5.00 -11.46
N ARG A 104 1.70 4.23 -11.05
CA ARG A 104 1.93 2.88 -11.60
C ARG A 104 2.42 1.96 -10.49
N TRP A 105 2.19 0.67 -10.65
CA TRP A 105 2.89 -0.35 -9.88
C TRP A 105 4.36 -0.39 -10.28
N ASP A 106 5.27 -0.37 -9.30
CA ASP A 106 6.67 -0.72 -9.54
C ASP A 106 6.88 -2.23 -9.34
N TRP A 107 6.27 -2.78 -8.29
CA TRP A 107 6.21 -4.22 -8.02
C TRP A 107 5.03 -4.56 -7.12
N ARG A 108 4.56 -5.81 -7.21
CA ARG A 108 3.56 -6.42 -6.34
C ARG A 108 4.03 -7.82 -5.99
N ARG A 109 4.06 -8.13 -4.69
CA ARG A 109 4.51 -9.41 -4.16
C ARG A 109 3.41 -10.05 -3.33
N LEU A 110 2.97 -11.24 -3.70
CA LEU A 110 2.01 -12.01 -2.92
C LEU A 110 2.74 -12.71 -1.78
N VAL A 111 2.45 -12.31 -0.53
CA VAL A 111 3.17 -12.84 0.65
C VAL A 111 2.37 -13.85 1.45
N GLN A 112 1.04 -13.78 1.40
CA GLN A 112 0.13 -14.74 2.05
C GLN A 112 -1.14 -14.90 1.22
N GLN A 113 -1.69 -16.11 1.19
CA GLN A 113 -2.92 -16.41 0.47
C GLN A 113 -3.77 -17.49 1.14
N SER A 114 -5.08 -17.38 0.97
CA SER A 114 -6.12 -18.39 1.19
C SER A 114 -7.10 -18.34 0.00
N PRO A 115 -8.08 -19.27 -0.09
CA PRO A 115 -9.08 -19.25 -1.16
C PRO A 115 -9.91 -17.95 -1.28
N ASP A 116 -9.92 -17.12 -0.24
CA ASP A 116 -10.76 -15.93 -0.10
C ASP A 116 -10.01 -14.68 0.41
N LYS A 117 -8.69 -14.75 0.62
CA LYS A 117 -7.90 -13.62 1.13
C LYS A 117 -6.46 -13.66 0.65
N LEU A 118 -5.97 -12.52 0.19
CA LEU A 118 -4.62 -12.34 -0.33
C LEU A 118 -3.97 -11.12 0.34
N HIS A 119 -2.71 -11.26 0.75
CA HIS A 119 -1.90 -10.14 1.24
C HIS A 119 -0.80 -9.85 0.24
N PHE A 120 -0.79 -8.62 -0.26
CA PHE A 120 0.24 -8.11 -1.16
C PHE A 120 1.08 -7.07 -0.44
N LEU A 121 2.40 -7.24 -0.52
CA LEU A 121 3.27 -6.08 -0.42
C LEU A 121 3.35 -5.46 -1.81
N VAL A 122 3.25 -4.14 -1.89
CA VAL A 122 3.33 -3.41 -3.17
C VAL A 122 4.19 -2.17 -3.02
N GLN A 123 4.76 -1.71 -4.13
CA GLN A 123 5.20 -0.33 -4.28
C GLN A 123 4.55 0.27 -5.50
N PHE A 124 4.07 1.51 -5.35
CA PHE A 124 3.64 2.32 -6.46
C PHE A 124 4.37 3.65 -6.49
N THR A 125 4.52 4.19 -7.69
CA THR A 125 5.11 5.51 -7.91
C THR A 125 4.06 6.47 -8.46
N ARG A 126 4.05 7.71 -7.94
CA ARG A 126 3.28 8.86 -8.45
C ARG A 126 4.15 9.69 -9.40
N PHE A 127 3.56 10.14 -10.50
CA PHE A 127 4.19 10.98 -11.50
C PHE A 127 3.34 12.21 -11.81
N SER A 128 3.99 13.30 -12.19
CA SER A 128 3.38 14.47 -12.81
C SER A 128 3.10 14.26 -14.29
N ALA A 129 2.41 15.23 -14.91
CA ALA A 129 2.03 15.18 -16.32
C ALA A 129 3.26 15.18 -17.26
N ASP A 130 4.36 15.81 -16.87
CA ASP A 130 5.65 15.78 -17.57
C ASP A 130 6.52 14.56 -17.20
N ASN A 131 5.91 13.51 -16.64
CA ASN A 131 6.55 12.26 -16.22
C ASN A 131 7.64 12.41 -15.15
N LYS A 132 7.67 13.50 -14.38
CA LYS A 132 8.59 13.61 -13.25
C LYS A 132 8.10 12.78 -12.08
N LEU A 133 9.06 12.17 -11.37
CA LEU A 133 8.82 11.44 -10.14
C LEU A 133 8.31 12.39 -9.05
N ILE A 134 7.16 12.09 -8.46
CA ILE A 134 6.66 12.75 -7.25
C ILE A 134 7.09 11.97 -6.01
N GLY A 135 6.96 10.65 -6.05
CA GLY A 135 7.39 9.78 -4.98
C GLY A 135 6.97 8.32 -5.18
N SER A 136 7.70 7.43 -4.53
CA SER A 136 7.46 5.98 -4.51
C SER A 136 7.09 5.55 -3.10
N TYR A 137 6.07 4.71 -2.97
CA TYR A 137 5.49 4.39 -1.67
C TYR A 137 5.27 2.90 -1.54
N GLU A 138 5.99 2.28 -0.61
CA GLU A 138 5.71 0.91 -0.19
C GLU A 138 4.38 0.85 0.58
N SER A 139 3.67 -0.26 0.44
CA SER A 139 2.35 -0.45 1.02
C SER A 139 2.00 -1.92 1.21
N LEU A 140 1.09 -2.17 2.15
CA LEU A 140 0.40 -3.45 2.33
C LEU A 140 -1.02 -3.32 1.80
N TYR A 141 -1.41 -4.22 0.90
CA TYR A 141 -2.75 -4.31 0.33
C TYR A 141 -3.36 -5.67 0.70
N ILE A 142 -4.55 -5.64 1.28
CA ILE A 142 -5.32 -6.83 1.62
C ILE A 142 -6.49 -6.93 0.64
N VAL A 143 -6.49 -7.99 -0.16
CA VAL A 143 -7.56 -8.30 -1.12
C VAL A 143 -8.39 -9.45 -0.56
N THR A 144 -9.71 -9.30 -0.55
CA THR A 144 -10.63 -10.34 -0.04
C THR A 144 -11.63 -10.73 -1.10
N ARG A 145 -12.18 -11.93 -0.98
CA ARG A 145 -13.40 -12.36 -1.66
C ARG A 145 -14.55 -12.26 -0.68
N LYS A 146 -15.44 -11.28 -0.87
CA LYS A 146 -16.62 -11.07 -0.05
C LYS A 146 -17.86 -11.19 -0.93
N ASP A 147 -18.77 -12.08 -0.58
CA ASP A 147 -20.03 -12.29 -1.33
C ASP A 147 -19.82 -12.53 -2.83
N GLY A 148 -18.74 -13.25 -3.17
CA GLY A 148 -18.35 -13.53 -4.56
C GLY A 148 -17.54 -12.42 -5.25
N HIS A 149 -17.43 -11.23 -4.65
CA HIS A 149 -16.68 -10.10 -5.17
C HIS A 149 -15.25 -10.04 -4.63
N TRP A 150 -14.27 -10.06 -5.54
CA TRP A 150 -12.87 -9.82 -5.21
C TRP A 150 -12.56 -8.32 -5.25
N GLY A 151 -12.11 -7.77 -4.13
CA GLY A 151 -11.81 -6.34 -4.01
C GLY A 151 -10.80 -6.05 -2.92
N VAL A 152 -10.20 -4.85 -2.97
CA VAL A 152 -9.29 -4.39 -1.92
C VAL A 152 -10.09 -4.05 -0.66
N GLN A 153 -9.86 -4.78 0.43
CA GLN A 153 -10.53 -4.60 1.72
C GLN A 153 -9.84 -3.56 2.58
N ALA A 154 -8.51 -3.59 2.61
CA ALA A 154 -7.72 -2.71 3.45
C ALA A 154 -6.37 -2.38 2.82
N ARG A 155 -5.86 -1.19 3.14
CA ARG A 155 -4.55 -0.71 2.69
C ARG A 155 -3.81 0.00 3.81
N SER A 156 -2.49 -0.17 3.87
CA SER A 156 -1.58 0.62 4.70
C SER A 156 -0.43 1.11 3.84
N SER A 157 -0.09 2.40 3.87
CA SER A 157 0.90 2.98 2.95
C SER A 157 1.78 4.04 3.59
N TYR A 158 3.01 4.17 3.08
CA TYR A 158 3.85 5.34 3.33
C TYR A 158 3.44 6.57 2.51
N ALA A 159 2.50 6.43 1.57
CA ALA A 159 1.80 7.57 1.00
C ALA A 159 0.86 8.15 2.08
N GLY A 160 1.10 9.42 2.43
CA GLY A 160 0.26 10.17 3.36
C GLY A 160 -1.13 10.48 2.80
N VAL A 161 -1.84 11.37 3.49
CA VAL A 161 -3.15 11.91 3.09
C VAL A 161 -2.93 13.33 2.57
N ALA A 162 -3.05 13.52 1.25
CA ALA A 162 -2.94 14.80 0.57
C ALA A 162 -4.20 15.67 0.76
N VAL A 163 -5.38 15.04 0.90
CA VAL A 163 -6.65 15.72 1.17
C VAL A 163 -7.30 15.08 2.38
N LYS A 164 -7.57 15.86 3.43
CA LYS A 164 -8.14 15.34 4.69
C LYS A 164 -9.42 14.55 4.44
N GLY A 165 -9.49 13.33 4.96
CA GLY A 165 -10.64 12.42 4.76
C GLY A 165 -10.65 11.67 3.43
N SER A 166 -9.62 11.82 2.59
CA SER A 166 -9.44 11.02 1.39
C SER A 166 -8.44 9.88 1.60
N ALA A 167 -8.47 8.94 0.67
CA ALA A 167 -7.57 7.81 0.57
C ALA A 167 -6.33 8.13 -0.30
N PHE A 168 -5.89 9.38 -0.46
CA PHE A 168 -4.70 9.69 -1.26
C PHE A 168 -3.93 10.91 -0.82
#